data_AF-A0A086T3S2-F1
#
_entry.id   AF-A0A086T3S2-F1
#
_cell.length_a   1.000
_cell.length_b   1.000
_cell.length_c   1.000
_cell.angle_alpha   90.00
_cell.angle_beta   90.00
_cell.angle_gamma   90.00
#
_symmetry.space_group_name_H-M   'P 1'
#
loop_
_entity.id
_entity.type
_entity.pdbx_description
1 polymer ?
#
loop_
_entity_poly.entity_id
_entity_poly.type
_entity_poly.pdbx_seq_one_letter_code
_entity_poly.pdbx_strand_id
1 'polypeptide(L)'
;MNNYYQHTDPEVFPNPFEWQPERWLPTPTPEMKRNFTVFSRGSRRCPGQSLAMAELTFALATIFRPGGPKFKLFETDRSDIEGKHDCIMPLPKLDSKGVRAQF
;
A
#
# COMPACT_ATOMS: atom_id res chain seq x y z
N MET A 1 10.83 15.09 6.06
CA MET A 1 9.76 14.56 5.19
C MET A 1 8.97 13.58 6.04
N ASN A 2 7.69 13.86 6.32
CA ASN A 2 6.82 12.91 6.99
C ASN A 2 5.94 12.25 5.92
N ASN A 3 6.20 10.97 5.64
CA ASN A 3 5.48 10.24 4.59
C ASN A 3 3.98 10.17 4.87
N TYR A 4 3.57 9.98 6.13
CA TYR A 4 2.16 9.91 6.49
C TYR A 4 1.42 11.17 6.02
N TYR A 5 1.87 12.36 6.42
CA TYR A 5 1.22 13.61 6.01
C TYR A 5 1.23 13.85 4.49
N GLN A 6 2.28 13.41 3.79
CA GLN A 6 2.32 13.56 2.32
C GLN A 6 1.27 12.68 1.63
N HIS A 7 1.10 11.43 2.09
CA HIS A 7 0.14 10.49 1.52
C HIS A 7 -1.29 10.70 1.98
N THR A 8 -1.51 11.40 3.10
CA THR A 8 -2.84 11.69 3.65
C THR A 8 -3.29 13.14 3.48
N ASP A 9 -2.60 13.91 2.65
CA ASP A 9 -2.96 15.29 2.34
C ASP A 9 -4.29 15.32 1.54
N PRO A 10 -5.39 15.83 2.10
CA PRO A 10 -6.69 15.82 1.43
C PRO A 10 -6.75 16.79 0.23
N GLU A 11 -5.85 17.78 0.13
CA GLU A 11 -5.77 18.67 -1.03
C GLU A 11 -5.17 17.95 -2.25
N VAL A 12 -4.30 16.96 -2.01
CA VAL A 12 -3.67 16.15 -3.07
C VAL A 12 -4.41 14.84 -3.31
N PHE A 13 -4.92 14.23 -2.24
CA PHE A 13 -5.62 12.95 -2.25
C PHE A 13 -7.00 13.11 -1.57
N PRO A 14 -8.03 13.55 -2.31
CA PRO A 14 -9.39 13.62 -1.77
C PRO A 14 -9.82 12.26 -1.20
N ASN A 15 -10.43 12.24 -0.02
CA ASN A 15 -10.74 11.01 0.73
C ASN A 15 -9.52 10.07 0.87
N PRO A 16 -8.43 10.52 1.54
CA PRO A 16 -7.14 9.84 1.50
C PRO A 16 -7.12 8.46 2.17
N PHE A 17 -8.09 8.17 3.02
CA PHE A 17 -8.22 6.89 3.74
C PHE A 17 -9.13 5.87 3.04
N GLU A 18 -9.69 6.24 1.88
CA GLU A 18 -10.53 5.36 1.08
C GLU A 18 -9.73 4.68 -0.03
N TRP A 19 -9.97 3.38 -0.24
CA TRP A 19 -9.33 2.63 -1.34
C TRP A 19 -9.96 3.03 -2.68
N GLN A 20 -9.25 3.86 -3.45
CA GLN A 20 -9.68 4.35 -4.76
C GLN A 20 -8.54 4.24 -5.77
N PRO A 21 -8.27 3.05 -6.33
CA PRO A 21 -7.15 2.83 -7.25
C PRO A 21 -7.29 3.65 -8.55
N GLU A 22 -8.51 3.99 -8.95
CA GLU A 22 -8.83 4.75 -10.16
C GLU A 22 -8.22 6.16 -10.14
N ARG A 23 -7.89 6.72 -8.97
CA ARG A 23 -7.28 8.06 -8.85
C ARG A 23 -5.93 8.16 -9.56
N TRP A 24 -5.28 7.04 -9.82
CA TRP A 24 -4.00 6.99 -10.54
C TRP A 24 -4.17 6.94 -12.07
N LEU A 25 -5.40 6.87 -12.57
CA LEU A 25 -5.73 6.74 -14.00
C LEU A 25 -6.40 8.03 -14.54
N PRO A 26 -6.20 8.38 -15.83
CA PRO A 26 -5.23 7.79 -16.77
C PRO A 26 -3.78 8.23 -16.49
N THR A 27 -3.58 9.33 -15.76
CA THR A 27 -2.24 9.82 -15.36
C THR A 27 -2.36 10.63 -14.07
N PRO A 28 -1.48 10.40 -13.07
CA PRO A 28 -1.51 11.16 -11.82
C PRO A 28 -1.03 12.61 -12.00
N THR A 29 -1.58 13.52 -11.20
CA THR A 29 -1.22 14.95 -11.22
C THR A 29 0.22 15.19 -10.75
N PRO A 30 0.82 16.35 -11.06
CA PRO A 30 2.14 16.73 -10.54
C PRO A 30 2.22 16.73 -9.00
N GLU A 31 1.15 17.13 -8.32
CA GLU A 31 1.03 17.14 -6.86
C GLU A 31 1.04 15.71 -6.31
N MET A 32 0.27 14.81 -6.92
CA MET A 32 0.27 13.40 -6.54
C MET A 32 1.65 12.78 -6.71
N LYS A 33 2.32 13.04 -7.85
CA LYS A 33 3.71 12.56 -8.08
C LYS A 33 4.70 13.15 -7.07
N ARG A 34 4.47 14.40 -6.65
CA ARG A 34 5.32 15.07 -5.66
C ARG A 34 5.15 14.44 -4.26
N ASN A 35 3.92 14.19 -3.86
CA ASN A 35 3.58 13.64 -2.56
C ASN A 35 3.74 12.11 -2.49
N PHE A 36 3.85 11.42 -3.63
CA PHE A 36 4.15 9.99 -3.70
C PHE A 36 5.59 9.68 -3.25
N THR A 37 5.74 9.49 -1.93
CA THR A 37 7.03 9.41 -1.22
C THR A 37 7.27 8.03 -0.58
N VAL A 38 6.56 6.98 -1.01
CA VAL A 38 6.64 5.62 -0.42
C VAL A 38 8.05 5.02 -0.42
N PHE A 39 8.91 5.41 -1.37
CA PHE A 39 10.31 4.98 -1.47
C PHE A 39 11.30 6.07 -1.04
N SER A 40 10.87 7.06 -0.26
CA SER A 40 11.63 8.29 0.00
C SER A 40 11.99 9.04 -1.30
N ARG A 41 12.70 10.18 -1.19
CA ARG A 41 13.15 10.99 -2.34
C ARG A 41 14.56 11.55 -2.10
N GLY A 42 15.17 12.06 -3.16
CA GLY A 42 16.50 12.67 -3.11
C GLY A 42 17.64 11.64 -3.06
N SER A 43 18.77 12.02 -2.47
CA SER A 43 20.01 11.22 -2.44
C SER A 43 19.92 9.94 -1.61
N ARG A 44 18.90 9.83 -0.74
CA ARG A 44 18.63 8.65 0.11
C ARG A 44 17.34 7.92 -0.29
N ARG A 45 16.86 8.10 -1.53
CA ARG A 45 15.75 7.30 -2.07
C ARG A 45 16.08 5.82 -1.98
N CYS A 46 15.08 4.98 -1.75
CA CYS A 46 15.24 3.54 -1.63
C CYS A 46 15.94 3.00 -2.89
N PRO A 47 17.13 2.37 -2.77
CA PRO A 47 17.81 1.79 -3.92
C PRO A 47 17.03 0.60 -4.49
N GLY A 48 16.21 -0.06 -3.67
CA GLY A 48 15.37 -1.19 -4.06
C GLY A 48 14.04 -0.83 -4.72
N GLN A 49 13.76 0.45 -5.00
CA GLN A 49 12.47 0.86 -5.59
C GLN A 49 12.11 0.07 -6.85
N SER A 50 13.06 -0.10 -7.77
CA SER A 50 12.80 -0.83 -9.02
C SER A 50 12.51 -2.31 -8.79
N LEU A 51 13.22 -2.95 -7.84
CA LEU A 51 13.00 -4.34 -7.47
C LEU A 51 11.62 -4.51 -6.82
N ALA A 52 11.29 -3.68 -5.85
CA ALA A 52 10.00 -3.74 -5.15
C ALA A 52 8.82 -3.59 -6.12
N MET A 53 8.90 -2.66 -7.09
CA MET A 53 7.85 -2.50 -8.10
C MET A 53 7.71 -3.73 -9.02
N ALA A 54 8.83 -4.36 -9.40
CA ALA A 54 8.81 -5.58 -10.18
C ALA A 54 8.17 -6.74 -9.39
N GLU A 55 8.58 -6.95 -8.14
CA GLU A 55 8.04 -7.99 -7.26
C GLU A 55 6.53 -7.82 -7.02
N LEU A 56 6.08 -6.60 -6.70
CA LEU A 56 4.65 -6.31 -6.53
C LEU A 56 3.85 -6.62 -7.80
N THR A 57 4.39 -6.27 -8.97
CA THR A 57 3.75 -6.56 -10.26
C THR A 57 3.65 -8.06 -10.50
N PHE A 58 4.74 -8.81 -10.28
CA PHE A 58 4.75 -10.26 -10.45
C PHE A 58 3.85 -10.99 -9.44
N ALA A 59 3.83 -10.54 -8.18
CA ALA A 59 2.98 -11.11 -7.15
C ALA A 59 1.49 -10.96 -7.51
N LEU A 60 1.06 -9.76 -7.88
CA LEU A 60 -0.32 -9.50 -8.30
C LEU A 60 -0.68 -10.30 -9.55
N ALA A 61 0.17 -10.32 -10.57
CA ALA A 61 -0.06 -11.09 -11.78
C ALA A 61 -0.17 -12.59 -11.48
N THR A 62 0.64 -13.12 -10.57
CA THR A 62 0.64 -14.55 -10.21
C THR A 62 -0.59 -14.96 -9.40
N ILE A 63 -1.02 -14.12 -8.46
CA ILE A 63 -2.18 -14.36 -7.61
C ILE A 63 -3.48 -14.26 -8.42
N PHE A 64 -3.61 -13.24 -9.27
CA PHE A 64 -4.87 -12.91 -9.95
C PHE A 64 -4.95 -13.35 -11.43
N ARG A 65 -3.99 -14.13 -11.93
CA ARG A 65 -4.06 -14.70 -13.29
C ARG A 65 -5.27 -15.64 -13.48
N PRO A 66 -5.72 -15.85 -14.73
CA PRO A 66 -6.65 -16.93 -15.04
C PRO A 66 -6.14 -18.29 -14.54
N GLY A 67 -6.98 -19.03 -13.82
CA GLY A 67 -6.58 -20.28 -13.16
C GLY A 67 -5.68 -20.11 -11.94
N GLY A 68 -5.54 -18.88 -11.43
CA GLY A 68 -4.84 -18.57 -10.19
C GLY A 68 -5.52 -19.18 -8.94
N PRO A 69 -4.81 -19.15 -7.80
CA PRO A 69 -5.34 -19.66 -6.55
C PRO A 69 -6.61 -18.91 -6.13
N LYS A 70 -7.61 -19.66 -5.64
CA LYS A 70 -8.82 -19.08 -5.04
C LYS A 70 -8.63 -19.05 -3.54
N PHE A 71 -8.58 -17.84 -2.99
CA PHE A 71 -8.40 -17.64 -1.56
C PHE A 71 -9.74 -17.26 -0.91
N LYS A 72 -9.97 -17.78 0.29
CA LYS A 72 -10.95 -17.27 1.24
C LYS A 72 -10.22 -16.71 2.45
N LEU A 73 -10.65 -15.55 2.93
CA LEU A 73 -10.12 -14.98 4.17
C LEU A 73 -10.38 -15.96 5.32
N PHE A 74 -9.37 -16.19 6.16
CA PHE A 74 -9.43 -17.13 7.26
C PHE A 74 -9.18 -16.39 8.58
N GLU A 75 -10.21 -16.25 9.41
CA GLU A 75 -10.10 -15.57 10.72
C GLU A 75 -9.35 -14.23 10.65
N THR A 76 -9.65 -13.42 9.63
CA THR A 76 -9.02 -12.11 9.45
C THR A 76 -10.03 -11.09 8.93
N ASP A 77 -9.83 -9.82 9.33
CA ASP A 77 -10.65 -8.69 8.92
C ASP A 77 -9.80 -7.42 8.71
N ARG A 78 -10.43 -6.29 8.39
CA ARG A 78 -9.76 -5.02 8.08
C ARG A 78 -8.89 -4.51 9.25
N SER A 79 -9.25 -4.79 10.50
CA SER A 79 -8.48 -4.42 11.69
C SER A 79 -7.12 -5.13 11.80
N ASP A 80 -6.92 -6.23 11.07
CA ASP A 80 -5.63 -6.93 11.01
C ASP A 80 -4.64 -6.26 10.04
N ILE A 81 -5.07 -5.23 9.31
CA ILE A 81 -4.29 -4.51 8.29
C ILE A 81 -4.14 -3.03 8.64
N GLU A 82 -5.17 -2.41 9.21
CA GLU A 82 -5.15 -0.99 9.58
C GLU A 82 -4.13 -0.68 10.67
N GLY A 83 -3.26 0.31 10.43
CA GLY A 83 -2.35 0.82 11.44
C GLY A 83 -3.10 1.37 12.67
N LYS A 84 -2.91 0.76 13.84
CA LYS A 84 -3.45 1.21 15.13
C LYS A 84 -2.38 1.80 16.05
N HIS A 85 -1.13 1.39 15.88
CA HIS A 85 0.00 1.96 16.59
C HIS A 85 1.21 2.05 15.67
N ASP A 86 2.10 3.00 15.94
CA ASP A 86 3.32 3.20 15.18
C ASP A 86 4.52 3.13 16.14
N CYS A 87 5.45 2.24 15.82
CA CYS A 87 6.75 2.16 16.45
C CYS A 87 7.81 1.93 15.37
N ILE A 88 7.96 2.90 14.45
CA ILE A 88 8.80 2.97 13.23
C ILE A 88 7.99 2.75 11.96
N MET A 89 7.05 1.80 11.97
CA MET A 89 6.09 1.56 10.90
C MET A 89 4.69 1.41 11.51
N PRO A 90 3.62 1.76 10.78
CA PRO A 90 2.26 1.49 11.21
C PRO A 90 2.04 -0.02 11.31
N LEU A 91 1.60 -0.46 12.48
CA LEU A 91 1.31 -1.85 12.81
C LEU A 91 -0.18 -2.00 13.17
N PRO A 92 -0.80 -3.16 12.85
CA PRO A 92 -2.18 -3.44 13.20
C PRO A 92 -2.35 -3.63 14.71
N LYS A 93 -3.56 -3.96 15.18
CA LYS A 93 -3.79 -4.33 16.58
C LYS A 93 -2.79 -5.40 17.08
N LEU A 94 -2.38 -5.33 18.35
CA LEU A 94 -1.31 -6.15 18.92
C LEU A 94 -1.57 -7.67 18.88
N ASP A 95 -2.84 -8.06 18.87
CA ASP A 95 -3.30 -9.46 18.80
C ASP A 95 -3.52 -9.95 17.35
N SER A 96 -3.26 -9.10 16.35
CA SER A 96 -3.35 -9.46 14.94
C SER A 96 -2.39 -10.60 14.60
N LYS A 97 -2.89 -11.60 13.86
CA LYS A 97 -2.07 -12.65 13.25
C LYS A 97 -1.70 -12.33 11.79
N GLY A 98 -1.95 -11.09 11.35
CA GLY A 98 -1.80 -10.63 9.98
C GLY A 98 -2.88 -11.19 9.04
N VAL A 99 -2.71 -10.93 7.75
CA VAL A 99 -3.62 -11.42 6.71
C VAL A 99 -3.48 -12.92 6.54
N ARG A 100 -4.56 -13.65 6.78
CA ARG A 100 -4.62 -15.10 6.68
C ARG A 100 -5.65 -15.52 5.64
N ALA A 101 -5.26 -16.46 4.78
CA ALA A 101 -6.12 -16.99 3.74
C ALA A 101 -6.01 -18.52 3.66
N GLN A 102 -7.12 -19.16 3.32
CA GLN A 102 -7.24 -20.59 3.07
C GLN A 102 -7.69 -20.84 1.62
N PHE A 103 -7.30 -21.98 1.06
CA PHE A 103 -7.75 -22.47 -0.24
C PHE A 103 -9.13 -23.13 -0.15
#